data_AF-A0A1J8P3Q4-F1
#
_entry.id   AF-A0A1J8P3Q4-F1
#
_cell.length_a   1.000
_cell.length_b   1.000
_cell.length_c   1.000
_cell.angle_alpha   90.00
_cell.angle_beta   90.00
_cell.angle_gamma   90.00
#
_symmetry.space_group_name_H-M   'P 1'
#
loop_
_entity.id
_entity.type
_entity.pdbx_description
1 polymer ?
#
loop_
_entity_poly.entity_id
_entity_poly.type
_entity_poly.pdbx_seq_one_letter_code
_entity_poly.pdbx_strand_id
1 'polypeptide(L)'
;KDIFCTNGVKTSAASKMLDNFISPYDSTVSHKLNQSGLVMLGKTNMDEFAMGSSNENSFYGAVKNPWDENKVPGGSSGGSAAAVADGLSSFATGTDTGGSIRQPASLCGIT
;
A
#
# COMPACT_ATOMS: atom_id res chain seq x y z
N LYS A 1 -0.03 -1.93 2.74
CA LYS A 1 0.45 -2.08 1.33
C LYS A 1 0.26 -3.50 0.82
N ASP A 2 -0.19 -3.68 -0.42
CA ASP A 2 -0.49 -5.00 -1.00
C ASP A 2 0.72 -5.85 -1.44
N ILE A 3 1.82 -5.77 -0.70
CA ILE A 3 3.02 -6.61 -0.88
C ILE A 3 3.32 -7.47 0.35
N PHE A 4 2.75 -7.13 1.50
CA PHE A 4 2.90 -7.92 2.71
C PHE A 4 2.00 -9.15 2.64
N CYS A 5 2.56 -10.34 2.50
CA CYS A 5 1.79 -11.59 2.58
C CYS A 5 0.98 -11.64 3.87
N THR A 6 -0.28 -12.04 3.76
CA THR A 6 -1.20 -12.20 4.90
C THR A 6 -2.04 -13.44 4.67
N ASN A 7 -2.01 -14.39 5.61
CA ASN A 7 -2.51 -15.74 5.40
C ASN A 7 -4.01 -15.73 5.04
N GLY A 8 -4.36 -16.42 3.96
CA GLY A 8 -5.73 -16.48 3.44
C GLY A 8 -6.22 -15.20 2.75
N VAL A 9 -5.37 -14.17 2.58
CA VAL A 9 -5.72 -12.90 1.95
C VAL A 9 -4.97 -12.74 0.62
N LYS A 10 -5.66 -12.22 -0.39
CA LYS A 10 -5.06 -11.87 -1.69
C LYS A 10 -3.88 -10.91 -1.49
N THR A 11 -2.78 -11.18 -2.18
CA THR A 11 -1.58 -10.32 -2.18
C THR A 11 -1.06 -10.21 -3.61
N SER A 12 -1.42 -9.13 -4.30
CA SER A 12 -1.19 -9.02 -5.75
C SER A 12 0.08 -8.25 -6.13
N ALA A 13 0.69 -7.53 -5.19
CA ALA A 13 1.72 -6.53 -5.48
C ALA A 13 1.31 -5.54 -6.59
N ALA A 14 0.01 -5.25 -6.69
CA ALA A 14 -0.60 -4.45 -7.75
C ALA A 14 -0.32 -4.97 -9.18
N SER A 15 -0.06 -6.27 -9.33
CA SER A 15 0.28 -6.92 -10.60
C SER A 15 -0.82 -7.87 -11.06
N LYS A 16 -1.10 -7.86 -12.37
CA LYS A 16 -1.91 -8.90 -13.02
C LYS A 16 -1.35 -10.30 -12.79
N MET A 17 -0.03 -10.44 -12.69
CA MET A 17 0.65 -11.72 -12.53
C MET A 17 0.26 -12.44 -11.23
N LEU A 18 -0.07 -11.69 -10.18
CA LEU A 18 -0.45 -12.21 -8.86
C LEU A 18 -1.92 -11.92 -8.51
N ASP A 19 -2.76 -11.58 -9.48
CA ASP A 19 -4.16 -11.21 -9.26
C ASP A 19 -4.96 -12.31 -8.55
N ASN A 20 -4.58 -13.57 -8.74
CA ASN A 20 -5.24 -14.72 -8.10
C ASN A 20 -4.42 -15.34 -6.95
N PHE A 21 -3.31 -14.70 -6.54
CA PHE A 21 -2.48 -15.22 -5.47
C PHE A 21 -3.12 -14.94 -4.10
N ILE A 22 -3.59 -16.00 -3.44
CA ILE A 22 -3.97 -15.98 -2.03
C ILE A 22 -2.76 -16.46 -1.22
N SER A 23 -2.29 -15.63 -0.30
CA SER A 23 -1.07 -15.96 0.43
C SER A 23 -1.31 -17.11 1.42
N PRO A 24 -0.45 -18.16 1.45
CA PRO A 24 -0.57 -19.26 2.39
C PRO A 24 0.19 -19.02 3.71
N TYR A 25 0.68 -17.79 3.94
CA TYR A 25 1.43 -17.44 5.15
C TYR A 25 1.33 -15.94 5.48
N ASP A 26 1.66 -15.60 6.71
CA ASP A 26 1.86 -14.22 7.13
C ASP A 26 3.30 -13.77 6.93
N SER A 27 3.50 -12.56 6.42
CA SER A 27 4.77 -11.86 6.63
C SER A 27 5.01 -11.64 8.12
N THR A 28 6.26 -11.52 8.56
CA THR A 28 6.60 -11.30 9.97
C THR A 28 5.90 -10.08 10.56
N VAL A 29 5.74 -9.01 9.79
CA VAL A 29 5.04 -7.79 10.23
C VAL A 29 3.54 -8.06 10.38
N SER A 30 2.90 -8.67 9.38
CA SER A 30 1.47 -9.04 9.47
C SER A 30 1.19 -9.95 10.66
N HIS A 31 2.05 -10.95 10.89
CA HIS A 31 1.94 -11.86 12.02
C HIS A 31 1.99 -11.12 13.36
N LYS A 32 2.97 -10.23 13.56
CA LYS A 32 3.12 -9.44 14.79
C LYS A 32 1.92 -8.51 15.03
N LEU A 33 1.42 -7.85 13.98
CA LEU A 33 0.25 -6.97 14.08
C LEU A 33 -1.01 -7.75 14.48
N ASN A 34 -1.22 -8.92 13.87
CA ASN A 34 -2.31 -9.83 14.24
C ASN A 34 -2.19 -10.29 15.71
N GLN A 35 -0.98 -10.67 16.16
CA GLN A 35 -0.74 -11.07 17.55
C GLN A 35 -0.98 -9.95 18.56
N SER A 36 -0.74 -8.69 18.18
CA SER A 36 -1.08 -7.53 19.01
C SER A 36 -2.57 -7.16 19.01
N GLY A 37 -3.42 -7.94 18.33
CA GLY A 37 -4.87 -7.71 18.29
C GLY A 37 -5.31 -6.59 17.35
N LEU A 38 -4.47 -6.18 16.40
CA LEU A 38 -4.86 -5.19 15.41
C LEU A 38 -5.80 -5.80 14.37
N VAL A 39 -6.79 -5.00 13.97
CA VAL A 39 -7.72 -5.36 12.90
C VAL A 39 -7.19 -4.83 11.58
N MET A 40 -6.99 -5.73 10.61
CA MET A 40 -6.63 -5.34 9.25
C MET A 40 -7.85 -4.84 8.49
N LEU A 41 -7.85 -3.55 8.13
CA LEU A 41 -8.94 -2.94 7.37
C LEU A 41 -8.92 -3.32 5.88
N GLY A 42 -7.74 -3.57 5.31
CA GLY A 42 -7.61 -3.96 3.91
C GLY A 42 -6.18 -3.90 3.36
N LYS A 43 -6.07 -4.13 2.04
CA LYS A 43 -4.81 -4.08 1.29
C LYS A 43 -4.77 -2.83 0.43
N THR A 44 -3.81 -1.94 0.71
CA THR A 44 -3.68 -0.67 -0.02
C THR A 44 -2.94 -0.84 -1.35
N ASN A 45 -3.40 -0.12 -2.38
CA ASN A 45 -2.84 -0.12 -3.72
C ASN A 45 -1.40 0.45 -3.76
N MET A 46 -0.64 0.10 -4.79
CA MET A 46 0.79 0.41 -4.95
C MET A 46 1.20 0.41 -6.43
N ASP A 47 2.35 0.97 -6.77
CA ASP A 47 2.96 0.67 -8.09
C ASP A 47 3.25 -0.84 -8.19
N GLU A 48 3.05 -1.40 -9.39
CA GLU A 48 3.29 -2.81 -9.67
C GLU A 48 4.68 -3.25 -9.21
N PHE A 49 4.75 -4.31 -8.41
CA PHE A 49 5.98 -4.82 -7.77
C PHE A 49 6.81 -3.79 -6.99
N ALA A 50 6.16 -2.73 -6.50
CA ALA A 50 6.78 -1.61 -5.80
C ALA A 50 7.71 -0.74 -6.67
N MET A 51 7.62 -0.86 -8.00
CA MET A 51 8.51 -0.20 -8.95
C MET A 51 7.83 1.05 -9.56
N GLY A 52 7.93 2.17 -8.84
CA GLY A 52 7.40 3.46 -9.29
C GLY A 52 7.46 4.53 -8.21
N SER A 53 7.08 5.75 -8.60
CA SER A 53 7.12 6.94 -7.74
C SER A 53 5.85 7.79 -7.81
N SER A 54 4.77 7.27 -8.41
CA SER A 54 3.51 7.99 -8.59
C SER A 54 2.24 7.16 -8.33
N ASN A 55 2.34 5.83 -8.17
CA ASN A 55 1.20 4.90 -8.10
C ASN A 55 0.42 4.71 -9.42
N GLU A 56 0.89 5.27 -10.52
CA GLU A 56 0.19 5.18 -11.81
C GLU A 56 0.36 3.81 -12.48
N ASN A 57 1.45 3.10 -12.17
CA ASN A 57 1.76 1.80 -12.78
C ASN A 57 1.01 0.62 -12.14
N SER A 58 0.06 0.86 -11.23
CA SER A 58 -0.78 -0.20 -10.68
C SER A 58 -1.64 -0.84 -11.77
N PHE A 59 -1.68 -2.17 -11.83
CA PHE A 59 -2.61 -2.89 -12.70
C PHE A 59 -4.09 -2.54 -12.42
N TYR A 60 -4.42 -2.19 -11.17
CA TYR A 60 -5.80 -1.87 -10.76
C TYR A 60 -6.18 -0.41 -10.97
N GLY A 61 -5.28 0.38 -11.58
CA GLY A 61 -5.47 1.81 -11.79
C GLY A 61 -4.83 2.68 -10.72
N ALA A 62 -4.64 3.95 -11.08
CA ALA A 62 -3.89 4.90 -10.28
C ALA A 62 -4.62 5.34 -9.01
N VAL A 63 -3.90 5.42 -7.89
CA VAL A 63 -4.38 6.12 -6.69
C VAL A 63 -4.29 7.64 -6.93
N LYS A 64 -5.27 8.37 -6.40
CA LYS A 64 -5.32 9.84 -6.45
C LYS A 64 -4.84 10.46 -5.14
N ASN A 65 -4.25 11.65 -5.21
CA ASN A 65 -3.86 12.39 -4.02
C ASN A 65 -5.11 12.97 -3.34
N PRO A 66 -5.36 12.72 -2.05
CA PRO A 66 -6.57 13.21 -1.37
C PRO A 66 -6.62 14.73 -1.24
N TRP A 67 -5.50 15.43 -1.37
CA TRP A 67 -5.47 16.90 -1.38
C TRP A 67 -5.83 17.53 -2.74
N ASP A 68 -5.68 16.77 -3.83
CA ASP A 68 -6.03 17.18 -5.21
C ASP A 68 -6.06 15.95 -6.12
N GLU A 69 -7.26 15.55 -6.56
CA GLU A 69 -7.44 14.33 -7.37
C GLU A 69 -6.76 14.39 -8.75
N ASN A 70 -6.31 15.57 -9.19
CA ASN A 70 -5.51 15.72 -10.41
C ASN A 70 -4.01 15.46 -10.19
N LYS A 71 -3.57 15.22 -8.94
CA LYS A 71 -2.18 14.97 -8.58
C LYS A 71 -1.94 13.54 -8.12
N VAL A 72 -0.68 13.14 -8.17
CA VAL A 72 -0.22 11.82 -7.71
C VAL A 72 -0.03 11.82 -6.18
N PRO A 73 -0.33 10.70 -5.49
CA PRO A 73 -0.06 10.53 -4.08
C PRO A 73 1.42 10.17 -3.80
N GLY A 74 2.22 9.97 -4.85
CA GLY A 74 3.56 9.40 -4.79
C GLY A 74 3.56 7.87 -4.86
N GLY A 75 4.75 7.26 -4.88
CA GLY A 75 4.89 5.81 -5.03
C GLY A 75 6.16 5.23 -4.40
N SER A 76 6.20 3.92 -4.15
CA SER A 76 5.17 2.95 -4.49
C SER A 76 4.11 2.74 -3.41
N SER A 77 4.24 3.32 -2.21
CA SER A 77 3.23 3.19 -1.15
C SER A 77 2.11 4.24 -1.23
N GLY A 78 1.78 4.73 -2.43
CA GLY A 78 0.78 5.79 -2.64
C GLY A 78 -0.59 5.49 -2.04
N GLY A 79 -1.12 4.27 -2.18
CA GLY A 79 -2.38 3.88 -1.55
C GLY A 79 -2.32 3.85 -0.03
N SER A 80 -1.17 3.51 0.56
CA SER A 80 -1.00 3.61 2.02
C SER A 80 -1.00 5.06 2.49
N ALA A 81 -0.31 5.95 1.78
CA ALA A 81 -0.23 7.35 2.16
C ALA A 81 -1.58 8.07 1.97
N ALA A 82 -2.25 7.84 0.84
CA ALA A 82 -3.57 8.39 0.57
C ALA A 82 -4.62 7.94 1.62
N ALA A 83 -4.64 6.64 1.98
CA ALA A 83 -5.60 6.12 2.96
C ALA A 83 -5.42 6.72 4.37
N VAL A 84 -4.18 7.02 4.77
CA VAL A 84 -3.92 7.68 6.06
C VAL A 84 -4.26 9.17 5.99
N ALA A 85 -3.86 9.86 4.92
CA ALA A 85 -4.14 11.28 4.73
C ALA A 85 -5.65 11.59 4.63
N ASP A 86 -6.44 10.68 4.04
CA ASP A 86 -7.90 10.79 3.93
C ASP A 86 -8.64 10.28 5.18
N GLY A 87 -7.93 9.87 6.24
CA GLY A 87 -8.52 9.43 7.50
C GLY A 87 -9.23 8.06 7.45
N LEU A 88 -9.05 7.28 6.38
CA LEU A 88 -9.62 5.92 6.26
C LEU A 88 -8.95 4.91 7.20
N SER A 89 -7.70 5.17 7.61
CA SER A 89 -6.96 4.39 8.61
C SER A 89 -6.05 5.29 9.43
N SER A 90 -5.91 5.00 10.73
CA SER A 90 -5.02 5.77 11.62
C SER A 90 -3.53 5.63 11.28
N PHE A 91 -3.14 4.51 10.67
CA PHE A 91 -1.80 4.29 10.13
C PHE A 91 -1.87 3.24 9.01
N ALA A 92 -0.79 3.10 8.23
CA ALA A 92 -0.68 2.06 7.23
C ALA A 92 0.76 1.54 7.13
N THR A 93 0.91 0.27 6.76
CA THR A 93 2.23 -0.29 6.42
C THR A 93 2.64 0.09 5.01
N GLY A 94 3.93 0.34 4.81
CA GLY A 94 4.56 0.64 3.52
C GLY A 94 5.93 -0.05 3.39
N THR A 95 6.54 0.03 2.21
CA THR A 95 7.93 -0.44 1.97
C THR A 95 8.71 0.66 1.27
N ASP A 96 9.99 0.82 1.60
CA ASP A 96 10.86 1.87 1.09
C ASP A 96 12.12 1.24 0.47
N THR A 97 12.13 1.13 -0.87
CA THR A 97 13.31 0.65 -1.61
C THR A 97 14.23 1.82 -2.01
N GLY A 98 13.64 2.96 -2.37
CA GLY A 98 14.36 4.17 -2.81
C GLY A 98 13.62 5.47 -2.51
N GLY A 99 12.75 5.49 -1.48
CA GLY A 99 11.90 6.62 -1.13
C GLY A 99 10.41 6.27 -1.03
N SER A 100 10.05 5.00 -1.23
CA SER A 100 8.67 4.59 -1.42
C SER A 100 7.77 4.64 -0.18
N ILE A 101 8.27 5.03 1.00
CA ILE A 101 7.45 5.47 2.14
C ILE A 101 7.52 7.00 2.26
N ARG A 102 8.73 7.55 2.28
CA ARG A 102 8.98 8.97 2.58
C ARG A 102 8.40 9.92 1.54
N GLN A 103 8.54 9.59 0.25
CA GLN A 103 8.03 10.43 -0.84
C GLN A 103 6.49 10.44 -0.85
N PRO A 104 5.77 9.30 -0.79
CA PRO A 104 4.32 9.32 -0.64
C PRO A 104 3.83 10.06 0.60
N ALA A 105 4.52 9.90 1.75
CA ALA A 105 4.16 10.60 2.98
C ALA A 105 4.25 12.13 2.81
N SER A 106 5.33 12.62 2.18
CA SER A 106 5.50 14.03 1.85
C SER A 106 4.40 14.55 0.92
N LEU A 107 4.10 13.82 -0.16
CA LEU A 107 3.10 14.24 -1.15
C LEU A 107 1.67 14.20 -0.60
N CYS A 108 1.39 13.33 0.38
CA CYS A 108 0.09 13.22 1.04
C CYS A 108 0.04 13.97 2.39
N GLY A 109 1.08 14.72 2.79
CA GLY A 109 1.05 15.56 3.99
C GLY A 109 0.96 14.80 5.31
N ILE A 110 1.59 13.63 5.42
CA ILE A 110 1.60 12.78 6.63
C ILE A 110 3.04 12.45 7.08
N THR A 111 3.18 11.80 8.24
CA THR A 111 4.48 11.32 8.79
C THR A 111 4.62 9.81 8.65
#